data_AF-A0AAF3J8X3-F1
#
_entry.id   AF-A0AAF3J8X3-F1
#
_cell.length_a   1.000
_cell.length_b   1.000
_cell.length_c   1.000
_cell.angle_alpha   90.00
_cell.angle_beta   90.00
_cell.angle_gamma   90.00
#
_symmetry.space_group_name_H-M   'P 1'
#
loop_
_entity.id
_entity.type
_entity.pdbx_description
1 polymer ?
#
loop_
_entity_poly.entity_id
_entity_poly.type
_entity_poly.pdbx_seq_one_letter_code
_entity_poly.pdbx_strand_id
1 'polypeptide(L)'
;MLKLLFLAILAIVVMSQETITCEFCKSGLVTIGKALVSNDALRATMSRQLADNCDSVPQEDMRDACRVVYGQNFDAMLTQIGQNPDAQPASMCQQMGYC
;
A
#
# COMPACT_ATOMS: atom_id res chain seq x y z
N MET A 1 33.28 30.58 -11.30
CA MET A 1 31.83 30.66 -11.55
C MET A 1 31.20 29.29 -11.83
N LEU A 2 31.85 28.39 -12.58
CA LEU A 2 31.34 27.02 -12.85
C LEU A 2 31.14 26.13 -11.59
N LYS A 3 32.00 26.27 -10.57
CA LYS A 3 31.87 25.55 -9.27
C LYS A 3 30.62 25.93 -8.48
N LEU A 4 30.18 27.18 -8.56
CA LEU A 4 28.98 27.67 -7.85
C LEU A 4 27.69 27.19 -8.54
N LEU A 5 27.71 27.08 -9.87
CA LEU A 5 26.63 26.48 -10.66
C LEU A 5 26.48 24.99 -10.36
N PHE A 6 27.58 24.23 -10.25
CA PHE A 6 27.53 22.81 -9.90
C PHE A 6 26.96 22.56 -8.48
N LEU A 7 27.34 23.38 -7.50
CA LEU A 7 26.80 23.30 -6.14
C LEU A 7 25.32 23.66 -6.07
N ALA A 8 24.89 24.67 -6.84
CA ALA A 8 23.48 25.03 -6.93
C ALA A 8 22.63 23.91 -7.55
N ILE A 9 23.14 23.24 -8.60
CA ILE A 9 22.44 22.11 -9.24
C ILE A 9 22.36 20.91 -8.28
N LEU A 10 23.43 20.60 -7.53
CA LEU A 10 23.41 19.54 -6.51
C LEU A 10 22.42 19.82 -5.39
N ALA A 11 22.27 21.08 -4.94
CA ALA A 11 21.30 21.46 -3.92
C ALA A 11 19.85 21.27 -4.39
N ILE A 12 19.56 21.53 -5.67
CA ILE A 12 18.22 21.34 -6.26
C ILE A 12 17.86 19.85 -6.36
N VAL A 13 18.83 18.99 -6.70
CA VAL A 13 18.60 17.53 -6.84
C VAL A 13 18.36 16.84 -5.49
N VAL A 14 18.90 17.37 -4.39
CA VAL A 14 18.65 16.83 -3.03
C VAL A 14 17.24 17.13 -2.52
N MET A 15 16.61 18.21 -3.00
CA MET A 15 15.27 18.63 -2.54
C MET A 15 14.11 17.97 -3.29
N SER A 16 14.37 17.15 -4.31
CA SER A 16 13.33 16.45 -5.08
C SER A 16 13.03 15.04 -4.59
N GLN A 17 13.40 14.70 -3.35
CA GLN A 17 12.85 13.50 -2.72
C GLN A 17 11.47 13.85 -2.19
N GLU A 18 10.42 13.52 -2.94
CA GLU A 18 9.04 13.62 -2.46
C GLU A 18 8.91 12.76 -1.21
N THR A 19 9.05 13.39 -0.05
CA THR A 19 8.90 12.75 1.23
C THR A 19 7.41 12.62 1.46
N ILE A 20 6.89 11.40 1.41
CA ILE A 20 5.51 11.09 1.78
C ILE A 20 5.32 11.58 3.22
N THR A 21 4.51 12.62 3.38
CA THR A 21 4.20 13.17 4.70
C THR A 21 3.19 12.28 5.42
N CYS A 22 3.17 12.35 6.75
CA CYS A 22 2.19 11.64 7.59
C CYS A 22 0.75 11.87 7.10
N GLU A 23 0.40 13.12 6.76
CA GLU A 23 -0.95 13.46 6.28
C GLU A 23 -1.22 12.95 4.86
N PHE A 24 -0.22 12.96 3.98
CA PHE A 24 -0.38 12.37 2.65
C PHE A 24 -0.58 10.85 2.74
N CYS A 25 0.18 10.16 3.60
CA CYS A 25 0.00 8.74 3.84
C CYS A 25 -1.42 8.42 4.34
N LYS A 26 -1.90 9.13 5.38
CA LYS A 26 -3.24 8.90 5.94
C LYS A 26 -4.33 9.13 4.89
N SER A 27 -4.23 10.24 4.15
CA SER A 27 -5.19 10.59 3.09
C SER A 27 -5.19 9.56 1.97
N GLY A 28 -4.01 9.09 1.57
CA GLY A 28 -3.83 8.03 0.57
C GLY A 28 -4.52 6.73 0.99
N LEU A 29 -4.27 6.25 2.21
CA LEU A 29 -4.88 5.02 2.74
C LEU A 29 -6.41 5.14 2.82
N VAL A 30 -6.94 6.28 3.28
CA VAL A 30 -8.40 6.52 3.28
C VAL A 30 -8.98 6.48 1.87
N THR A 31 -8.28 7.08 0.90
CA THR A 31 -8.73 7.12 -0.50
C THR A 31 -8.73 5.73 -1.13
N ILE A 32 -7.65 4.97 -0.93
CA ILE A 32 -7.54 3.58 -1.41
C ILE A 32 -8.63 2.71 -0.77
N GLY A 33 -8.82 2.80 0.54
CA GLY A 33 -9.85 2.05 1.25
C GLY A 33 -11.25 2.34 0.73
N LYS A 34 -11.59 3.61 0.49
CA LYS A 34 -12.86 4.00 -0.13
C LYS A 34 -13.02 3.41 -1.53
N ALA A 35 -11.99 3.52 -2.37
CA ALA A 35 -12.03 3.01 -3.74
C ALA A 35 -12.24 1.48 -3.76
N LEU A 36 -11.61 0.73 -2.86
CA LEU A 36 -11.78 -0.72 -2.74
C LEU A 36 -13.19 -1.12 -2.33
N VAL A 37 -13.83 -0.35 -1.44
CA VAL A 37 -15.19 -0.62 -0.99
C VAL A 37 -16.22 -0.21 -2.04
N SER A 38 -16.02 0.92 -2.73
CA SER A 38 -17.02 1.48 -3.65
C SER A 38 -16.93 0.97 -5.09
N ASN A 39 -15.89 0.21 -5.45
CA ASN A 39 -15.66 -0.26 -6.81
C ASN A 39 -15.46 -1.78 -6.86
N ASP A 40 -16.53 -2.49 -7.22
CA ASP A 40 -16.54 -3.95 -7.31
C ASP A 40 -15.57 -4.49 -8.36
N ALA A 41 -15.39 -3.78 -9.48
CA ALA A 41 -14.47 -4.20 -10.53
C ALA A 41 -13.01 -4.10 -10.08
N LEU A 42 -12.67 -3.02 -9.36
CA LEU A 42 -11.35 -2.86 -8.75
C LEU A 42 -11.10 -3.94 -7.69
N ARG A 43 -12.09 -4.19 -6.82
CA ARG A 43 -12.00 -5.22 -5.77
C ARG A 43 -11.79 -6.62 -6.37
N ALA A 44 -12.58 -6.98 -7.38
CA ALA A 44 -12.42 -8.26 -8.08
C ALA A 44 -11.08 -8.39 -8.80
N THR A 45 -10.58 -7.29 -9.39
CA THR A 45 -9.26 -7.27 -10.04
C THR A 45 -8.14 -7.48 -9.03
N MET A 46 -8.17 -6.77 -7.90
CA MET A 46 -7.18 -6.93 -6.85
C MET A 46 -7.22 -8.31 -6.21
N SER A 47 -8.40 -8.84 -5.92
CA SER A 47 -8.59 -10.21 -5.41
C SER A 47 -7.92 -11.24 -6.33
N ARG A 48 -8.22 -11.18 -7.64
CA ARG A 48 -7.64 -12.09 -8.63
C ARG A 48 -6.13 -11.95 -8.71
N GLN A 49 -5.63 -10.72 -8.82
CA GLN A 49 -4.19 -10.47 -8.95
C GLN A 49 -3.41 -10.95 -7.72
N LEU A 50 -3.94 -10.74 -6.51
CA LEU A 50 -3.32 -11.24 -5.29
C LEU A 50 -3.37 -12.77 -5.20
N ALA A 51 -4.46 -13.38 -5.63
CA ALA A 51 -4.57 -14.84 -5.70
C ALA A 51 -3.58 -15.43 -6.73
N ASP A 52 -3.41 -14.81 -7.90
CA ASP A 52 -2.45 -15.24 -8.91
C ASP A 52 -1.01 -15.12 -8.39
N ASN A 53 -0.71 -14.05 -7.63
CA ASN A 53 0.61 -13.86 -7.04
C ASN A 53 0.96 -14.94 -5.99
N CYS A 54 -0.04 -15.62 -5.41
CA CYS A 54 0.20 -16.72 -4.49
C CYS A 54 0.95 -17.88 -5.14
N ASP A 55 0.91 -18.02 -6.47
CA ASP A 55 1.63 -19.07 -7.19
C ASP A 55 3.16 -18.94 -7.03
N SER A 56 3.64 -17.74 -6.71
CA SER A 56 5.06 -17.50 -6.41
C SER A 56 5.48 -17.92 -5.00
N VAL A 57 4.53 -18.28 -4.13
CA VAL A 57 4.83 -18.75 -2.76
C VAL A 57 5.43 -20.17 -2.85
N PRO A 58 6.68 -20.40 -2.38
CA PRO A 58 7.34 -21.69 -2.57
C PRO A 58 6.69 -22.83 -1.77
N GLN A 59 6.25 -22.54 -0.55
CA GLN A 59 5.64 -23.51 0.36
C GLN A 59 4.19 -23.80 -0.06
N GLU A 60 3.84 -25.08 -0.17
CA GLU A 60 2.55 -25.51 -0.72
C GLU A 60 1.37 -25.15 0.15
N ASP A 61 1.46 -25.42 1.44
CA ASP A 61 0.47 -25.06 2.45
C ASP A 61 0.20 -23.55 2.50
N MET A 62 1.26 -22.74 2.48
CA MET A 62 1.13 -21.28 2.45
C MET A 62 0.55 -20.77 1.13
N ARG A 63 0.91 -21.38 0.00
CA ARG A 63 0.37 -21.02 -1.31
C ARG A 63 -1.14 -21.28 -1.37
N ASP A 64 -1.59 -22.43 -0.89
CA ASP A 64 -3.00 -22.77 -0.89
C ASP A 64 -3.79 -21.89 0.08
N ALA A 65 -3.25 -21.63 1.28
CA ALA A 65 -3.83 -20.67 2.21
C ALA A 65 -3.93 -19.27 1.60
N CYS A 66 -2.88 -18.80 0.94
CA CYS A 66 -2.85 -17.51 0.25
C CYS A 66 -3.95 -17.42 -0.82
N ARG A 67 -4.10 -18.45 -1.67
CA ARG A 67 -5.15 -18.49 -2.70
C ARG A 67 -6.55 -18.46 -2.08
N VAL A 68 -6.77 -19.16 -0.99
CA VAL A 68 -8.06 -19.16 -0.27
C VAL A 68 -8.35 -17.77 0.31
N VAL A 69 -7.36 -17.12 0.92
CA VAL A 69 -7.53 -15.79 1.49
C VAL A 69 -7.88 -14.77 0.40
N TYR A 70 -7.07 -14.67 -0.65
CA TYR A 70 -7.25 -13.63 -1.66
C TYR A 70 -8.29 -13.95 -2.74
N GLY A 71 -8.56 -15.23 -3.01
CA GLY A 71 -9.53 -15.66 -4.03
C GLY A 71 -10.95 -15.87 -3.51
N GLN A 72 -11.11 -16.25 -2.23
CA GLN A 72 -12.43 -16.58 -1.66
C GLN A 72 -12.83 -15.67 -0.50
N ASN A 73 -11.85 -15.21 0.30
CA ASN A 73 -12.11 -14.48 1.53
C ASN A 73 -11.68 -13.01 1.49
N PHE A 74 -11.39 -12.47 0.30
CA PHE A 74 -10.85 -11.11 0.17
C PHE A 74 -11.79 -10.04 0.73
N ASP A 75 -13.09 -10.14 0.45
CA ASP A 75 -14.08 -9.18 0.95
C ASP A 75 -14.23 -9.26 2.48
N ALA A 76 -14.19 -10.49 3.03
CA ALA A 76 -14.19 -10.69 4.47
C ALA A 76 -12.92 -10.12 5.12
N MET A 77 -11.76 -10.32 4.49
CA MET A 77 -10.48 -9.76 4.92
C MET A 77 -10.51 -8.23 4.92
N LEU A 78 -10.99 -7.59 3.86
CA LEU A 78 -11.12 -6.13 3.79
C LEU A 78 -12.04 -5.58 4.89
N THR A 79 -13.14 -6.28 5.17
CA THR A 79 -14.06 -5.92 6.25
C THR A 79 -13.36 -5.99 7.62
N GLN A 80 -12.59 -7.05 7.87
CA GLN A 80 -11.84 -7.22 9.12
C GLN A 80 -10.72 -6.18 9.27
N ILE A 81 -9.99 -5.87 8.18
CA ILE A 81 -8.98 -4.80 8.17
C ILE A 81 -9.63 -3.47 8.52
N GLY A 82 -10.79 -3.13 7.96
CA GLY A 82 -11.50 -1.89 8.28
C GLY A 82 -11.97 -1.78 9.73
N GLN A 83 -12.11 -2.91 10.44
CA GLN A 83 -12.52 -2.97 11.85
C GLN A 83 -11.32 -3.05 12.81
N ASN A 84 -10.13 -3.38 12.32
CA ASN A 84 -8.94 -3.55 13.14
C ASN A 84 -8.33 -2.16 13.51
N PRO A 85 -8.19 -1.82 14.80
CA PRO A 85 -7.60 -0.56 15.23
C PRO A 85 -6.14 -0.35 14.78
N ASP A 86 -5.36 -1.43 14.62
CA ASP A 86 -3.98 -1.36 14.15
C ASP A 86 -3.88 -1.15 12.63
N ALA A 87 -4.98 -1.40 11.92
CA ALA A 87 -5.13 -1.13 10.48
C ALA A 87 -5.78 0.24 10.21
N GLN A 88 -5.97 1.07 11.23
CA GLN A 88 -6.38 2.45 11.00
C GLN A 88 -5.27 3.22 10.27
N PRO A 89 -5.62 4.19 9.40
CA PRO A 89 -4.64 4.93 8.61
C PRO A 89 -3.51 5.55 9.44
N ALA A 90 -3.78 6.06 10.64
CA ALA A 90 -2.76 6.62 11.51
C ALA A 90 -1.75 5.55 11.98
N SER A 91 -2.25 4.42 12.48
CA SER A 91 -1.43 3.30 12.95
C SER A 91 -0.59 2.69 11.82
N MET A 92 -1.17 2.52 10.62
CA MET A 92 -0.47 2.02 9.45
C MET A 92 0.63 2.99 9.00
N CYS A 93 0.34 4.29 8.93
CA CYS A 93 1.33 5.29 8.56
C CYS A 93 2.47 5.40 9.57
N GLN A 94 2.20 5.18 10.86
CA GLN A 94 3.22 5.09 11.90
C GLN A 94 4.11 3.84 11.73
N GLN A 95 3.51 2.69 11.45
CA GLN A 95 4.26 1.45 11.21
C GLN A 95 5.15 1.54 9.95
N MET A 96 4.73 2.30 8.94
CA MET A 96 5.50 2.54 7.72
C MET A 96 6.57 3.64 7.89
N GLY A 97 6.64 4.32 9.03
CA GLY A 97 7.62 5.38 9.32
C GLY A 97 7.31 6.71 8.62
N TYR A 98 6.08 6.91 8.15
CA TYR A 98 5.61 8.20 7.63
C TYR A 98 5.02 9.08 8.74
N CYS A 99 4.69 8.45 9.87
CA CYS A 99 4.43 9.01 11.18
C CYS A 99 5.26 8.18 12.20
#